data_AF-A0A9D1UFK6-F1
#
_entry.id   AF-A0A9D1UFK6-F1
#
_cell.length_a   1.000
_cell.length_b   1.000
_cell.length_c   1.000
_cell.angle_alpha   90.00
_cell.angle_beta   90.00
_cell.angle_gamma   90.00
#
_symmetry.space_group_name_H-M   'P 1'
#
loop_
_entity.id
_entity.type
_entity.pdbx_description
1 polymer ?
#
loop_
_entity_poly.entity_id
_entity_poly.type
_entity_poly.pdbx_seq_one_letter_code
_entity_poly.pdbx_strand_id
1 'polypeptide(L)'
;MKICRLRIKNFGKMKDRDFDLSEGIQLFYGENESGKSTIHTFIKGMLFGMERGRGRASVNDTFSVYEPWEDPSHYCGSLQFETGGKHFWIHRNFDKYSRKAELICEEDGEEFSVEKGDLKMLLSGMDESIYDNTVSIGQLKAEPSQPLADRLKNFATNYYAAGASDLDLPAAFDKLKERLKDIDRQKKQLAKQRQKRRERLEQEASYIWREIHQLQEEEDVLEAEIRSRKETVVRDDQEKRRVLDELRPPKWRIHPIEIVLFILIVSFSFIILHRPWNYLVAIVLFLCCGIYVWNRLKVGKKQEKTEPEKLLEEITSKEEKEPLDQLVWKREHLRGEEKEKQIQYENLQEQLEELEEVGKESRELDHQKEAVLLAVRKLDQVSKQQQDKLEDALDGRVSEIMTRITGGKYTRLLVEEPLKMSLILSDGRKVGLERLSRGTVEQIYFALRMAAGELLYEEEYPVILDDTFAYYDDERLARTLAWLWEQRKQVVIFTCQKREEEILQKLNIPYKKEVL
;
A
#
# COMPACT_ATOMS: atom_id res chain seq x y z
N MET A 1 22.65 -23.90 -26.86
CA MET A 1 22.32 -25.26 -26.43
C MET A 1 22.35 -26.22 -27.62
N LYS A 2 22.84 -27.44 -27.41
CA LYS A 2 22.81 -28.54 -28.40
C LYS A 2 22.44 -29.85 -27.71
N ILE A 3 21.56 -30.65 -28.28
CA ILE A 3 21.22 -31.99 -27.76
C ILE A 3 22.20 -32.99 -28.36
N CYS A 4 22.90 -33.74 -27.53
CA CYS A 4 23.95 -34.65 -27.95
C CYS A 4 23.49 -36.11 -27.98
N ARG A 5 22.77 -36.56 -26.94
CA ARG A 5 22.37 -37.95 -26.80
C ARG A 5 21.04 -38.10 -26.08
N LEU A 6 20.22 -39.03 -26.58
CA LEU A 6 18.99 -39.47 -25.92
C LEU A 6 19.16 -40.95 -25.54
N ARG A 7 18.90 -41.29 -24.28
CA ARG A 7 18.78 -42.69 -23.83
C ARG A 7 17.41 -42.92 -23.24
N ILE A 8 16.58 -43.66 -23.95
CA ILE A 8 15.23 -44.00 -23.55
C ILE A 8 15.26 -45.40 -22.97
N LYS A 9 15.19 -45.52 -21.64
CA LYS A 9 15.07 -46.83 -20.98
C LYS A 9 13.66 -47.38 -21.14
N ASN A 10 12.64 -46.58 -20.77
CA ASN A 10 11.25 -46.92 -21.04
C ASN A 10 10.39 -45.65 -21.11
N PHE A 11 9.73 -45.41 -22.25
CA PHE A 11 8.87 -44.24 -22.46
C PHE A 11 7.84 -44.54 -23.55
N GLY A 12 6.56 -44.56 -23.19
CA GLY A 12 5.47 -45.00 -24.06
C GLY A 12 5.74 -46.40 -24.61
N LYS A 13 5.88 -46.50 -25.94
CA LYS A 13 6.21 -47.76 -26.62
C LYS A 13 7.71 -48.01 -26.83
N MET A 14 8.57 -47.04 -26.50
CA MET A 14 10.01 -47.15 -26.72
C MET A 14 10.69 -47.71 -25.48
N LYS A 15 11.51 -48.75 -25.67
CA LYS A 15 12.27 -49.41 -24.62
C LYS A 15 13.71 -49.64 -25.09
N ASP A 16 14.66 -49.33 -24.21
CA ASP A 16 16.11 -49.51 -24.40
C ASP A 16 16.63 -49.00 -25.77
N ARG A 17 16.33 -47.73 -26.08
CA ARG A 17 16.76 -47.05 -27.31
C ARG A 17 17.71 -45.90 -27.01
N ASP A 18 18.85 -45.90 -27.69
CA ASP A 18 19.84 -44.83 -27.62
C ASP A 18 19.96 -44.13 -28.99
N PHE A 19 19.98 -42.81 -28.99
CA PHE A 19 20.15 -41.99 -30.19
C PHE A 19 21.25 -40.95 -29.98
N ASP A 20 22.24 -40.95 -30.87
CA ASP A 20 23.27 -39.92 -30.95
C ASP A 20 22.87 -38.85 -31.96
N LEU A 21 22.71 -37.61 -31.49
CA LEU A 21 22.34 -36.48 -32.32
C LEU A 21 23.58 -35.72 -32.76
N SER A 22 23.58 -35.28 -34.01
CA SER A 22 24.69 -34.55 -34.63
C SER A 22 24.34 -33.08 -34.85
N GLU A 23 25.35 -32.27 -35.15
CA GLU A 23 25.15 -30.93 -35.72
C GLU A 23 24.62 -31.03 -37.15
N GLY A 24 24.00 -29.96 -37.62
CA GLY A 24 23.33 -29.92 -38.91
C GLY A 24 21.95 -30.57 -38.86
N ILE A 25 21.56 -31.20 -39.97
CA ILE A 25 20.23 -31.78 -40.13
C ILE A 25 20.23 -33.26 -39.74
N GLN A 26 19.42 -33.59 -38.73
CA GLN A 26 19.12 -34.94 -38.28
C GLN A 26 17.70 -35.31 -38.69
N LEU A 27 17.55 -36.32 -39.55
CA LEU A 27 16.26 -36.85 -40.00
C LEU A 27 15.89 -38.09 -39.19
N PHE A 28 14.75 -38.07 -38.50
CA PHE A 28 14.09 -39.24 -37.95
C PHE A 28 12.94 -39.64 -38.86
N TYR A 29 13.17 -40.70 -39.63
CA TYR A 29 12.20 -41.21 -40.59
C TYR A 29 11.51 -42.46 -40.03
N GLY A 30 10.19 -42.52 -40.17
CA GLY A 30 9.43 -43.74 -39.88
C GLY A 30 7.97 -43.59 -40.24
N GLU A 31 7.25 -44.70 -40.42
CA GLU A 31 5.81 -44.67 -40.69
C GLU A 31 5.02 -44.05 -39.52
N ASN A 32 3.73 -43.80 -39.72
CA ASN A 32 2.87 -43.46 -38.59
C ASN A 32 2.96 -44.56 -37.53
N GLU A 33 2.94 -44.19 -36.26
CA GLU A 33 3.11 -45.15 -35.17
C GLU A 33 4.49 -45.84 -35.11
N SER A 34 5.52 -45.33 -35.77
CA SER A 34 6.94 -45.73 -35.53
C SER A 34 7.49 -45.21 -34.20
N GLY A 35 7.00 -44.05 -33.74
CA GLY A 35 7.38 -43.46 -32.44
C GLY A 35 8.13 -42.14 -32.51
N LYS A 36 8.11 -41.46 -33.65
CA LYS A 36 8.52 -40.06 -33.81
C LYS A 36 8.00 -39.14 -32.69
N SER A 37 6.68 -39.11 -32.48
CA SER A 37 6.06 -38.31 -31.41
C SER A 37 6.48 -38.75 -30.01
N THR A 38 6.85 -40.02 -29.82
CA THR A 38 7.40 -40.54 -28.56
C THR A 38 8.76 -39.93 -28.26
N ILE A 39 9.68 -39.89 -29.24
CA ILE A 39 10.99 -39.23 -29.08
C ILE A 39 10.83 -37.73 -28.88
N HIS A 40 9.97 -37.09 -29.69
CA HIS A 40 9.68 -35.66 -29.58
C HIS A 40 9.19 -35.30 -28.16
N THR A 41 8.22 -36.07 -27.65
CA THR A 41 7.69 -35.86 -26.30
C THR A 41 8.72 -36.22 -25.22
N PHE A 42 9.56 -37.23 -25.45
CA PHE A 42 10.64 -37.60 -24.54
C PHE A 42 11.63 -36.43 -24.34
N ILE A 43 12.07 -35.76 -25.41
CA ILE A 43 12.96 -34.58 -25.30
C ILE A 43 12.30 -33.51 -24.42
N LYS A 44 11.03 -33.21 -24.69
CA LYS A 44 10.26 -32.23 -23.92
C LYS A 44 10.15 -32.62 -22.43
N GLY A 45 9.78 -33.86 -22.15
CA GLY A 45 9.66 -34.38 -20.78
C GLY A 45 11.00 -34.42 -20.04
N MET A 46 12.12 -34.64 -20.74
CA MET A 46 13.46 -34.59 -20.16
C MET A 46 13.86 -33.16 -19.76
N LEU A 47 13.53 -32.15 -20.57
CA LEU A 47 13.87 -30.76 -20.26
C LEU A 47 12.95 -30.18 -19.16
N PHE A 48 11.64 -30.30 -19.29
CA PHE A 48 10.70 -29.58 -18.42
C PHE A 48 10.05 -30.46 -17.34
N GLY A 49 10.21 -31.78 -17.44
CA GLY A 49 9.47 -32.73 -16.61
C GLY A 49 8.07 -32.98 -17.16
N MET A 50 7.35 -33.89 -16.51
CA MET A 50 5.94 -34.16 -16.80
C MET A 50 5.21 -34.34 -15.48
N GLU A 51 3.96 -33.87 -15.45
CA GLU A 51 3.11 -34.00 -14.27
C GLU A 51 1.84 -34.77 -14.62
N ARG A 52 1.39 -35.58 -13.65
CA ARG A 52 0.12 -36.27 -13.76
C ARG A 52 -1.01 -35.33 -13.33
N GLY A 53 -1.95 -35.11 -14.22
CA GLY A 53 -3.20 -34.42 -13.95
C GLY A 53 -4.03 -35.13 -12.88
N ARG A 54 -5.02 -34.44 -12.32
CA ARG A 54 -5.95 -34.99 -11.33
C ARG A 54 -7.34 -35.19 -11.93
N GLY A 55 -8.04 -36.25 -11.53
CA GLY A 55 -9.42 -36.52 -11.95
C GLY A 55 -9.55 -36.79 -13.45
N ARG A 56 -10.61 -36.26 -14.09
CA ARG A 56 -10.88 -36.48 -15.53
C ARG A 56 -9.78 -35.95 -16.46
N ALA A 57 -8.97 -34.99 -16.00
CA ALA A 57 -7.84 -34.45 -16.76
C ALA A 57 -6.64 -35.42 -16.83
N SER A 58 -6.57 -36.43 -15.96
CA SER A 58 -5.48 -37.42 -15.96
C SER A 58 -5.56 -38.45 -17.09
N VAL A 59 -6.71 -38.60 -17.75
CA VAL A 59 -6.92 -39.67 -18.73
C VAL A 59 -6.19 -39.38 -20.05
N ASN A 60 -6.01 -38.09 -20.38
CA ASN A 60 -5.40 -37.64 -21.62
C ASN A 60 -4.16 -36.77 -21.36
N ASP A 61 -3.61 -36.80 -20.14
CA ASP A 61 -2.38 -36.05 -19.85
C ASP A 61 -1.17 -36.71 -20.51
N THR A 62 -0.15 -35.91 -20.81
CA THR A 62 1.08 -36.39 -21.44
C THR A 62 1.72 -37.51 -20.63
N PHE A 63 1.65 -37.41 -19.30
CA PHE A 63 2.18 -38.43 -18.40
C PHE A 63 1.58 -39.82 -18.67
N SER A 64 0.24 -39.94 -18.64
CA SER A 64 -0.46 -41.23 -18.73
C SER A 64 -0.47 -41.76 -20.16
N VAL A 65 -0.48 -40.89 -21.17
CA VAL A 65 -0.38 -41.29 -22.58
C VAL A 65 0.95 -41.98 -22.88
N TYR A 66 2.04 -41.53 -22.26
CA TYR A 66 3.38 -42.08 -22.45
C TYR A 66 3.87 -42.94 -21.28
N GLU A 67 2.99 -43.32 -20.34
CA GLU A 67 3.30 -44.34 -19.34
C GLU A 67 3.57 -45.67 -20.06
N PRO A 68 4.69 -46.36 -19.77
CA PRO A 68 4.99 -47.63 -20.40
C PRO A 68 3.92 -48.70 -20.19
N TRP A 69 3.54 -49.41 -21.25
CA TRP A 69 2.42 -50.34 -21.21
C TRP A 69 2.71 -51.64 -20.46
N GLU A 70 3.94 -52.15 -20.57
CA GLU A 70 4.32 -53.45 -20.01
C GLU A 70 4.97 -53.33 -18.62
N ASP A 71 5.81 -52.31 -18.43
CA ASP A 71 6.57 -52.13 -17.20
C ASP A 71 6.61 -50.65 -16.76
N PRO A 72 5.54 -50.19 -16.07
CA PRO A 72 5.43 -48.82 -15.58
C PRO A 72 6.55 -48.44 -14.60
N SER A 73 7.17 -49.42 -13.93
CA SER A 73 8.16 -49.17 -12.88
C SER A 73 9.49 -48.61 -13.41
N HIS A 74 9.73 -48.75 -14.72
CA HIS A 74 10.94 -48.26 -15.38
C HIS A 74 10.69 -47.02 -16.25
N TYR A 75 9.66 -46.21 -15.97
CA TYR A 75 9.36 -44.99 -16.72
C TYR A 75 10.45 -43.92 -16.56
N CYS A 76 11.55 -44.04 -17.32
CA CYS A 76 12.74 -43.24 -17.14
C CYS A 76 13.61 -43.15 -18.39
N GLY A 77 14.53 -42.19 -18.38
CA GLY A 77 15.54 -42.02 -19.41
C GLY A 77 16.53 -40.93 -19.06
N SER A 78 17.46 -40.66 -19.97
CA SER A 78 18.41 -39.58 -19.82
C SER A 78 18.64 -38.82 -21.12
N LEU A 79 18.96 -37.54 -21.00
CA LEU A 79 19.29 -36.64 -22.09
C LEU A 79 20.61 -35.96 -21.78
N GLN A 80 21.52 -35.95 -22.75
CA GLN A 80 22.77 -35.22 -22.68
C GLN A 80 22.68 -34.00 -23.60
N PHE A 81 23.05 -32.83 -23.10
CA PHE A 81 23.06 -31.59 -23.86
C PHE A 81 24.28 -30.74 -23.52
N GLU A 82 24.69 -29.92 -24.47
CA GLU A 82 25.77 -28.96 -24.33
C GLU A 82 25.18 -27.55 -24.22
N THR A 83 25.62 -26.78 -23.23
CA THR A 83 25.33 -25.33 -23.10
C THR A 83 26.52 -24.63 -22.46
N GLY A 84 26.82 -23.42 -22.94
CA GLY A 84 27.95 -22.63 -22.42
C GLY A 84 29.32 -23.33 -22.57
N GLY A 85 29.45 -24.27 -23.51
CA GLY A 85 30.66 -25.07 -23.74
C GLY A 85 30.91 -26.20 -22.73
N LYS A 86 29.93 -26.51 -21.86
CA LYS A 86 29.94 -27.64 -20.94
C LYS A 86 28.85 -28.65 -21.29
N HIS A 87 29.06 -29.90 -20.91
CA HIS A 87 28.14 -31.01 -21.12
C HIS A 87 27.37 -31.31 -19.84
N PHE A 88 26.06 -31.39 -19.98
CA PHE A 88 25.16 -31.70 -18.89
C PHE A 88 24.40 -32.96 -19.22
N TRP A 89 24.29 -33.81 -18.21
CA TRP A 89 23.51 -35.01 -18.25
C TRP A 89 22.33 -34.85 -17.30
N ILE A 90 21.12 -34.95 -17.85
CA ILE A 90 19.89 -35.01 -17.07
C ILE A 90 19.29 -36.41 -17.12
N HIS A 91 19.06 -37.00 -15.96
CA HIS A 91 18.30 -38.23 -15.81
C HIS A 91 16.99 -37.94 -15.11
N ARG A 92 15.90 -38.49 -15.65
CA ARG A 92 14.59 -38.41 -15.04
C ARG A 92 13.99 -39.78 -14.87
N ASN A 93 13.48 -40.02 -13.67
CA ASN A 93 12.51 -41.05 -13.39
C ASN A 93 11.14 -40.37 -13.27
N PHE A 94 10.22 -40.75 -14.13
CA PHE A 94 8.84 -40.30 -14.17
C PHE A 94 7.92 -41.24 -13.39
N ASP A 95 8.41 -42.36 -12.85
CA ASP A 95 7.58 -43.24 -12.02
C ASP A 95 6.88 -42.48 -10.88
N LYS A 96 5.63 -42.85 -10.63
CA LYS A 96 4.74 -42.13 -9.70
C LYS A 96 5.27 -42.13 -8.26
N TYR A 97 5.94 -43.21 -7.84
CA TYR A 97 6.38 -43.41 -6.46
C TYR A 97 7.85 -43.04 -6.27
N SER A 98 8.64 -43.04 -7.34
CA SER A 98 10.07 -42.83 -7.33
C SER A 98 10.52 -41.68 -8.25
N ARG A 99 9.65 -40.69 -8.47
CA ARG A 99 9.94 -39.50 -9.28
C ARG A 99 11.23 -38.84 -8.81
N LYS A 100 12.19 -38.71 -9.71
CA LYS A 100 13.50 -38.11 -9.43
C LYS A 100 14.03 -37.43 -10.69
N ALA A 101 14.75 -36.33 -10.50
CA ALA A 101 15.53 -35.68 -11.55
C ALA A 101 16.95 -35.45 -11.02
N GLU A 102 17.94 -35.94 -11.74
CA GLU A 102 19.36 -35.76 -11.45
C GLU A 102 19.96 -34.97 -12.61
N LEU A 103 20.68 -33.90 -12.31
CA LEU A 103 21.33 -33.05 -13.30
C LEU A 103 22.79 -32.89 -12.91
N ILE A 104 23.69 -33.32 -13.78
CA ILE A 104 25.13 -33.40 -13.49
C ILE A 104 25.90 -32.74 -14.63
N CYS A 105 26.89 -31.91 -14.31
CA CYS A 105 27.88 -31.45 -15.28
C CYS A 105 28.96 -32.52 -15.44
N GLU A 106 29.23 -32.96 -16.67
CA GLU A 106 30.14 -34.08 -16.93
C GLU A 106 31.61 -33.70 -16.77
N GLU A 107 31.95 -32.42 -16.91
CA GLU A 107 33.33 -31.94 -16.79
C GLU A 107 33.85 -31.93 -15.34
N ASP A 108 33.01 -31.51 -14.39
CA ASP A 108 33.39 -31.32 -12.98
C ASP A 108 32.65 -32.25 -12.00
N GLY A 109 31.61 -32.95 -12.46
CA GLY A 109 30.80 -33.86 -11.65
C GLY A 109 29.87 -33.16 -10.68
N GLU A 110 29.68 -31.84 -10.80
CA GLU A 110 28.80 -31.07 -9.93
C GLU A 110 27.33 -31.45 -10.19
N GLU A 111 26.58 -31.68 -9.10
CA GLU A 111 25.15 -31.97 -9.15
C GLU A 111 24.34 -30.68 -8.94
N PHE A 112 23.43 -30.41 -9.86
CA PHE A 112 22.58 -29.22 -9.87
C PHE A 112 21.15 -29.56 -9.43
N SER A 113 20.52 -28.65 -8.71
CA SER A 113 19.17 -28.81 -8.20
C SER A 113 18.14 -28.36 -9.23
N VAL A 114 17.51 -29.34 -9.89
CA VAL A 114 16.38 -29.09 -10.80
C VAL A 114 15.20 -28.42 -10.07
N GLU A 115 14.95 -28.78 -8.80
CA GLU A 115 13.87 -28.22 -7.98
C GLU A 115 14.06 -26.74 -7.62
N LYS A 116 15.32 -26.30 -7.45
CA LYS A 116 15.64 -24.88 -7.20
C LYS A 116 15.70 -24.05 -8.48
N GLY A 117 15.51 -24.68 -9.65
CA GLY A 117 15.48 -24.01 -10.94
C GLY A 117 16.83 -23.92 -11.64
N ASP A 118 17.86 -24.67 -11.22
CA ASP A 118 19.19 -24.61 -11.84
C ASP A 118 19.14 -25.02 -13.33
N LEU A 119 18.31 -26.01 -13.67
CA LEU A 119 18.06 -26.38 -15.07
C LEU A 119 17.44 -25.22 -15.86
N LYS A 120 16.49 -24.49 -15.27
CA LYS A 120 15.88 -23.32 -15.91
C LYS A 120 16.92 -22.23 -16.15
N MET A 121 17.86 -22.05 -15.22
CA MET A 121 18.98 -21.11 -15.41
C MET A 121 19.92 -21.55 -16.53
N LEU A 122 20.28 -22.83 -16.61
CA LEU A 122 21.11 -23.38 -17.70
C LEU A 122 20.42 -23.27 -19.05
N LEU A 123 19.09 -23.40 -19.08
CA LEU A 123 18.27 -23.15 -20.26
C LEU A 123 17.94 -21.65 -20.43
N SER A 124 18.75 -20.73 -19.89
CA SER A 124 18.60 -19.28 -20.05
C SER A 124 17.19 -18.73 -19.76
N GLY A 125 16.50 -19.32 -18.78
CA GLY A 125 15.15 -18.93 -18.39
C GLY A 125 14.02 -19.57 -19.21
N MET A 126 14.32 -20.40 -20.21
CA MET A 126 13.33 -21.07 -21.06
C MET A 126 12.38 -21.95 -20.25
N ASP A 127 11.10 -21.77 -20.51
CA ASP A 127 10.03 -22.63 -20.02
C ASP A 127 9.40 -23.47 -21.14
N GLU A 128 8.49 -24.35 -20.74
CA GLU A 128 7.80 -25.28 -21.63
C GLU A 128 6.97 -24.56 -22.71
N SER A 129 6.35 -23.43 -22.35
CA SER A 129 5.51 -22.64 -23.27
C SER A 129 6.36 -22.00 -24.36
N ILE A 130 7.49 -21.41 -23.99
CA ILE A 130 8.40 -20.79 -24.95
C ILE A 130 9.05 -21.86 -25.83
N TYR A 131 9.41 -23.01 -25.26
CA TYR A 131 9.93 -24.14 -26.02
C TYR A 131 8.96 -24.62 -27.11
N ASP A 132 7.68 -24.83 -26.78
CA ASP A 132 6.65 -25.27 -27.75
C ASP A 132 6.32 -24.23 -28.84
N ASN A 133 6.65 -22.98 -28.54
CA ASN A 133 6.38 -21.87 -29.44
C ASN A 133 7.59 -21.48 -30.30
N THR A 134 8.83 -21.82 -29.92
CA THR A 134 10.05 -21.38 -30.63
C THR A 134 10.96 -22.53 -31.07
N VAL A 135 11.28 -23.44 -30.15
CA VAL A 135 12.24 -24.54 -30.34
C VAL A 135 11.59 -25.75 -31.00
N SER A 136 10.39 -26.10 -30.54
CA SER A 136 9.61 -27.26 -30.98
C SER A 136 8.45 -26.83 -31.88
N ILE A 137 8.45 -27.30 -33.12
CA ILE A 137 7.48 -26.92 -34.14
C ILE A 137 6.79 -28.16 -34.67
N GLY A 138 5.62 -28.46 -34.09
CA GLY A 138 4.72 -29.46 -34.63
C GLY A 138 3.91 -28.96 -35.82
N GLN A 139 3.23 -29.88 -36.49
CA GLN A 139 2.23 -29.55 -37.50
C GLN A 139 1.18 -28.59 -36.94
N LEU A 140 0.85 -27.53 -37.68
CA LEU A 140 -0.16 -26.56 -37.29
C LEU A 140 -1.55 -27.20 -37.36
N LYS A 141 -2.01 -27.81 -36.27
CA LYS A 141 -3.33 -28.43 -36.14
C LYS A 141 -4.39 -27.33 -36.05
N ALA A 142 -5.08 -27.03 -37.14
CA ALA A 142 -6.27 -26.18 -37.08
C ALA A 142 -7.36 -26.94 -36.32
N GLU A 143 -7.76 -26.45 -35.14
CA GLU A 143 -9.04 -26.88 -34.57
C GLU A 143 -10.16 -26.38 -35.49
N PRO A 144 -11.23 -27.17 -35.71
CA PRO A 144 -12.33 -26.78 -36.59
C PRO A 144 -12.97 -25.42 -36.25
N SER A 145 -12.79 -24.94 -35.01
CA SER A 145 -13.38 -23.75 -34.43
C SER A 145 -12.58 -22.45 -34.66
N GLN A 146 -11.30 -22.51 -35.05
CA GLN A 146 -10.46 -21.31 -35.19
C GLN A 146 -9.67 -21.30 -36.50
N PRO A 147 -9.84 -20.26 -37.34
CA PRO A 147 -9.00 -20.02 -38.51
C PRO A 147 -7.50 -20.00 -38.18
N LEU A 148 -6.68 -20.53 -39.10
CA LEU A 148 -5.22 -20.57 -38.97
C LEU A 148 -4.60 -19.18 -38.76
N ALA A 149 -5.17 -18.17 -39.41
CA ALA A 149 -4.77 -16.78 -39.30
C ALA A 149 -4.93 -16.24 -37.87
N ASP A 150 -5.96 -16.67 -37.14
CA ASP A 150 -6.18 -16.27 -35.75
C ASP A 150 -5.14 -16.87 -34.80
N ARG A 151 -4.68 -18.10 -35.03
CA ARG A 151 -3.57 -18.68 -34.24
C ARG A 151 -2.27 -17.94 -34.46
N LEU A 152 -1.94 -17.64 -35.71
CA LEU A 152 -0.75 -16.87 -36.06
C LEU A 152 -0.80 -15.47 -35.44
N LYS A 153 -1.98 -14.86 -35.46
CA LYS A 153 -2.27 -13.57 -34.84
C LYS A 153 -2.11 -13.61 -33.32
N ASN A 154 -2.65 -14.62 -32.63
CA ASN A 154 -2.50 -14.78 -31.19
C ASN A 154 -1.04 -15.01 -30.81
N PHE A 155 -0.33 -15.85 -31.57
CA PHE A 155 1.10 -16.07 -31.40
C PHE A 155 1.84 -14.74 -31.49
N ALA A 156 1.75 -14.04 -32.62
CA ALA A 156 2.48 -12.80 -32.80
C ALA A 156 2.10 -11.76 -31.74
N THR A 157 0.83 -11.65 -31.36
CA THR A 157 0.38 -10.72 -30.31
C THR A 157 1.10 -11.01 -28.99
N ASN A 158 1.23 -12.27 -28.59
CA ASN A 158 1.94 -12.62 -27.37
C ASN A 158 3.45 -12.29 -27.46
N TYR A 159 4.05 -12.49 -28.63
CA TYR A 159 5.48 -12.21 -28.83
C TYR A 159 5.79 -10.72 -28.92
N TYR A 160 5.00 -9.96 -29.68
CA TYR A 160 5.13 -8.50 -29.78
C TYR A 160 4.79 -7.80 -28.45
N ALA A 161 3.74 -8.23 -27.74
CA ALA A 161 3.31 -7.54 -26.52
C ALA A 161 4.06 -7.98 -25.25
N ALA A 162 4.49 -9.25 -25.14
CA ALA A 162 5.05 -9.80 -23.90
C ALA A 162 6.52 -10.25 -24.01
N GLY A 163 7.16 -10.12 -25.18
CA GLY A 163 8.57 -10.46 -25.37
C GLY A 163 8.91 -11.89 -24.96
N ALA A 164 7.96 -12.81 -25.14
CA ALA A 164 8.01 -14.23 -24.79
C ALA A 164 8.24 -14.60 -23.32
N SER A 165 8.50 -13.67 -22.42
CA SER A 165 8.64 -14.02 -21.01
C SER A 165 7.27 -14.26 -20.39
N ASP A 166 7.19 -15.25 -19.49
CA ASP A 166 6.13 -15.43 -18.48
C ASP A 166 6.01 -14.22 -17.50
N LEU A 167 6.42 -13.01 -17.90
CA LEU A 167 6.12 -11.77 -17.20
C LEU A 167 4.66 -11.44 -17.46
N ASP A 168 3.81 -11.82 -16.51
CA ASP A 168 2.42 -11.39 -16.46
C ASP A 168 2.37 -9.89 -16.07
N LEU A 169 2.72 -9.03 -17.03
CA LEU A 169 2.59 -7.57 -16.91
C LEU A 169 1.17 -7.17 -16.50
N PRO A 170 0.08 -7.76 -17.07
CA PRO A 170 -1.27 -7.53 -16.57
C PRO A 170 -1.41 -7.79 -15.07
N ALA A 171 -0.97 -8.95 -14.55
CA ALA A 171 -1.03 -9.25 -13.12
C ALA A 171 -0.17 -8.29 -12.28
N ALA A 172 1.00 -7.89 -12.77
CA ALA A 172 1.85 -6.90 -12.09
C ALA A 172 1.15 -5.54 -11.98
N PHE A 173 0.52 -5.07 -13.07
CA PHE A 173 -0.29 -3.85 -13.06
C PHE A 173 -1.50 -3.98 -12.14
N ASP A 174 -2.17 -5.13 -12.12
CA ASP A 174 -3.34 -5.35 -11.27
C ASP A 174 -2.96 -5.36 -9.79
N LYS A 175 -1.82 -5.96 -9.43
CA LYS A 175 -1.27 -5.91 -8.06
C LYS A 175 -0.91 -4.49 -7.64
N LEU A 176 -0.35 -3.67 -8.53
CA LEU A 176 -0.06 -2.27 -8.26
C LEU A 176 -1.33 -1.42 -8.14
N LYS A 177 -2.35 -1.67 -8.97
CA LYS A 177 -3.67 -1.03 -8.88
C LYS A 177 -4.38 -1.40 -7.58
N GLU A 178 -4.30 -2.66 -7.15
CA GLU A 178 -4.84 -3.11 -5.87
C GLU A 178 -4.16 -2.39 -4.71
N ARG A 179 -2.83 -2.32 -4.72
CA ARG A 179 -2.07 -1.57 -3.72
C ARG A 179 -2.46 -0.09 -3.68
N LEU A 180 -2.67 0.53 -4.84
CA LEU A 180 -3.11 1.93 -4.93
C LEU A 180 -4.51 2.12 -4.30
N LYS A 181 -5.44 1.20 -4.58
CA LYS A 181 -6.80 1.21 -3.99
C LYS A 181 -6.75 1.06 -2.47
N ASP A 182 -5.86 0.22 -1.95
CA ASP A 182 -5.71 0.03 -0.50
C ASP A 182 -5.16 1.28 0.18
N ILE A 183 -4.16 1.94 -0.41
CA ILE A 183 -3.66 3.22 0.09
C ILE A 183 -4.79 4.27 0.09
N ASP A 184 -5.55 4.39 -1.00
CA ASP A 184 -6.68 5.33 -1.07
C ASP A 184 -7.77 5.01 -0.03
N ARG A 185 -8.03 3.72 0.26
CA ARG A 185 -8.93 3.31 1.35
C ARG A 185 -8.41 3.73 2.72
N GLN A 186 -7.13 3.51 3.00
CA GLN A 186 -6.50 3.92 4.25
C GLN A 186 -6.55 5.45 4.44
N LYS A 187 -6.24 6.23 3.41
CA LYS A 187 -6.35 7.70 3.45
C LYS A 187 -7.78 8.15 3.73
N LYS A 188 -8.78 7.55 3.08
CA LYS A 188 -10.20 7.85 3.34
C LYS A 188 -10.62 7.50 4.77
N GLN A 189 -10.14 6.39 5.31
CA GLN A 189 -10.42 6.00 6.69
C GLN A 189 -9.80 6.97 7.68
N LEU A 190 -8.53 7.35 7.50
CA LEU A 190 -7.84 8.35 8.32
C LEU A 190 -8.54 9.70 8.27
N ALA A 191 -8.90 10.18 7.08
CA ALA A 191 -9.65 11.43 6.94
C ALA A 191 -11.00 11.37 7.67
N LYS A 192 -11.73 10.24 7.58
CA LYS A 192 -13.00 10.04 8.28
C LYS A 192 -12.83 9.98 9.80
N GLN A 193 -11.78 9.33 10.30
CA GLN A 193 -11.49 9.28 11.74
C GLN A 193 -11.12 10.66 12.28
N ARG A 194 -10.29 11.40 11.55
CA ARG A 194 -9.90 12.78 11.87
C ARG A 194 -11.11 13.72 11.90
N GLN A 195 -11.99 13.63 10.89
CA GLN A 195 -13.24 14.38 10.84
C GLN A 195 -14.14 14.09 12.05
N LYS A 196 -14.37 12.81 12.37
CA LYS A 196 -15.19 12.42 13.54
C LYS A 196 -14.59 12.90 14.86
N ARG A 197 -13.27 12.90 14.99
CA ARG A 197 -12.58 13.35 16.21
C ARG A 197 -12.69 14.87 16.35
N ARG A 198 -12.52 15.61 15.25
CA ARG A 198 -12.74 17.05 15.18
C ARG A 198 -14.17 17.42 15.59
N GLU A 199 -15.18 16.77 15.02
CA GLU A 199 -16.59 17.02 15.36
C GLU A 199 -16.89 16.81 16.85
N ARG A 200 -16.30 15.79 17.49
CA ARG A 200 -16.48 15.57 18.94
C ARG A 200 -15.82 16.67 19.76
N LEU A 201 -14.58 17.03 19.44
CA LEU A 201 -13.86 18.07 20.16
C LEU A 201 -14.54 19.45 19.98
N GLU A 202 -15.05 19.76 18.79
CA GLU A 202 -15.84 20.97 18.55
C GLU A 202 -17.15 20.98 19.37
N GLN A 203 -17.82 19.83 19.50
CA GLN A 203 -19.01 19.70 20.35
C GLN A 203 -18.68 19.89 21.83
N GLU A 204 -17.61 19.25 22.32
CA GLU A 204 -17.13 19.39 23.71
C GLU A 204 -16.70 20.83 24.00
N ALA A 205 -15.93 21.45 23.10
CA ALA A 205 -15.52 22.84 23.22
C ALA A 205 -16.71 23.79 23.22
N SER A 206 -17.71 23.57 22.35
CA SER A 206 -18.94 24.36 22.34
C SER A 206 -19.76 24.19 23.62
N TYR A 207 -19.75 23.01 24.23
CA TYR A 207 -20.44 22.75 25.49
C TYR A 207 -19.76 23.49 26.64
N ILE A 208 -18.44 23.33 26.79
CA ILE A 208 -17.64 24.01 27.81
C ILE A 208 -17.74 25.53 27.65
N TRP A 209 -17.71 26.04 26.42
CA TRP A 209 -17.85 27.47 26.15
C TRP A 209 -19.19 28.02 26.66
N ARG A 210 -20.29 27.27 26.51
CA ARG A 210 -21.59 27.66 27.06
C ARG A 210 -21.60 27.65 28.59
N GLU A 211 -20.96 26.67 29.21
CA GLU A 211 -20.83 26.63 30.68
C GLU A 211 -20.01 27.83 31.20
N ILE A 212 -18.90 28.17 30.55
CA ILE A 212 -18.10 29.36 30.89
C ILE A 212 -18.97 30.62 30.81
N HIS A 213 -19.71 30.79 29.71
CA HIS A 213 -20.58 31.95 29.53
C HIS A 213 -21.69 32.03 30.60
N GLN A 214 -22.26 30.89 31.01
CA GLN A 214 -23.24 30.84 32.10
C GLN A 214 -22.61 31.22 33.46
N LEU A 215 -21.41 30.70 33.75
CA LEU A 215 -20.68 31.03 34.97
C LEU A 215 -20.31 32.52 35.03
N GLN A 216 -19.92 33.11 33.90
CA GLN A 216 -19.65 34.54 33.78
C GLN A 216 -20.90 35.39 34.02
N GLU A 217 -22.04 35.02 33.43
CA GLU A 217 -23.32 35.70 33.70
C GLU A 217 -23.72 35.60 35.18
N GLU A 218 -23.54 34.43 35.80
CA GLU A 218 -23.80 34.25 37.23
C GLU A 218 -22.85 35.06 38.11
N GLU A 219 -21.55 35.12 37.77
CA GLU A 219 -20.56 35.94 38.48
C GLU A 219 -20.93 37.43 38.38
N ASP A 220 -21.29 37.92 37.18
CA ASP A 220 -21.69 39.31 36.95
C ASP A 220 -22.93 39.71 37.78
N VAL A 221 -23.94 38.83 37.84
CA VAL A 221 -25.14 39.04 38.68
C VAL A 221 -24.74 39.08 40.15
N LEU A 222 -23.90 38.15 40.60
CA LEU A 222 -23.42 38.12 41.99
C LEU A 222 -22.59 39.36 42.33
N GLU A 223 -21.74 39.84 41.42
CA GLU A 223 -20.95 41.06 41.60
C GLU A 223 -21.83 42.31 41.73
N ALA A 224 -22.86 42.43 40.89
CA ALA A 224 -23.83 43.50 40.98
C ALA A 224 -24.58 43.47 42.33
N GLU A 225 -24.97 42.29 42.80
CA GLU A 225 -25.63 42.12 44.09
C GLU A 225 -24.70 42.44 45.27
N ILE A 226 -23.45 41.95 45.27
CA ILE A 226 -22.45 42.28 46.28
C ILE A 226 -22.20 43.79 46.31
N ARG A 227 -22.14 44.46 45.14
CA ARG A 227 -21.95 45.92 45.04
C ARG A 227 -23.11 46.68 45.67
N SER A 228 -24.34 46.33 45.29
CA SER A 228 -25.56 46.92 45.85
C SER A 228 -25.65 46.72 47.37
N ARG A 229 -25.35 45.51 47.87
CA ARG A 229 -25.33 45.21 49.32
C ARG A 229 -24.24 45.99 50.06
N LYS A 230 -23.05 46.17 49.49
CA LYS A 230 -21.99 47.01 50.07
C LYS A 230 -22.42 48.47 50.15
N GLU A 231 -23.03 49.01 49.10
CA GLU A 231 -23.51 50.39 49.07
C GLU A 231 -24.61 50.63 50.10
N THR A 232 -25.55 49.69 50.26
CA THR A 232 -26.60 49.76 51.28
C THR A 232 -26.04 49.66 52.70
N VAL A 233 -25.09 48.75 52.95
CA VAL A 233 -24.42 48.68 54.26
C VAL A 233 -23.69 49.99 54.59
N VAL A 234 -22.99 50.59 53.62
CA VAL A 234 -22.31 51.88 53.81
C VAL A 234 -23.31 53.01 54.05
N ARG A 235 -24.42 53.05 53.29
CA ARG A 235 -25.47 54.05 53.45
C ARG A 235 -26.14 53.93 54.82
N ASP A 236 -26.48 52.72 55.24
CA ASP A 236 -27.09 52.46 56.54
C ASP A 236 -26.13 52.79 57.69
N ASP A 237 -24.82 52.53 57.56
CA ASP A 237 -23.83 52.97 58.56
C ASP A 237 -23.74 54.51 58.63
N GLN A 238 -23.77 55.19 57.49
CA GLN A 238 -23.80 56.66 57.43
C GLN A 238 -25.09 57.24 58.03
N GLU A 239 -26.24 56.64 57.72
CA GLU A 239 -27.54 57.06 58.24
C GLU A 239 -27.66 56.78 59.74
N LYS A 240 -27.19 55.62 60.21
CA LYS A 240 -27.05 55.32 61.65
C LYS A 240 -26.18 56.36 62.34
N ARG A 241 -25.03 56.74 61.76
CA ARG A 241 -24.17 57.80 62.31
C ARG A 241 -24.90 59.15 62.38
N ARG A 242 -25.59 59.55 61.31
CA ARG A 242 -26.38 60.80 61.28
C ARG A 242 -27.51 60.80 62.30
N VAL A 243 -28.27 59.71 62.40
CA VAL A 243 -29.35 59.55 63.37
C VAL A 243 -28.79 59.53 64.79
N LEU A 244 -27.64 58.90 65.03
CA LEU A 244 -26.93 58.99 66.32
C LEU A 244 -26.53 60.44 66.65
N ASP A 245 -26.05 61.19 65.66
CA ASP A 245 -25.63 62.59 65.82
C ASP A 245 -26.84 63.53 66.05
N GLU A 246 -28.00 63.27 65.41
CA GLU A 246 -29.24 64.05 65.59
C GLU A 246 -29.96 63.75 66.92
N LEU A 247 -30.03 62.49 67.34
CA LEU A 247 -30.58 62.10 68.65
C LEU A 247 -29.72 62.61 69.82
N ARG A 248 -28.46 62.96 69.55
CA ARG A 248 -27.49 63.38 70.57
C ARG A 248 -26.79 64.68 70.16
N PRO A 249 -27.44 65.86 70.24
CA PRO A 249 -26.71 67.12 70.13
C PRO A 249 -25.60 67.13 71.20
N PRO A 250 -24.46 67.79 70.98
CA PRO A 250 -23.36 67.83 71.95
C PRO A 250 -23.81 68.60 73.21
N LYS A 251 -24.53 67.92 74.10
CA LYS A 251 -24.78 68.36 75.46
C LYS A 251 -23.46 68.15 76.19
N TRP A 252 -22.78 69.26 76.45
CA TRP A 252 -21.63 69.29 77.32
C TRP A 252 -22.02 68.62 78.64
N ARG A 253 -21.47 67.43 78.90
CA ARG A 253 -21.85 66.61 80.07
C ARG A 253 -21.51 67.31 81.39
N ILE A 254 -20.61 68.29 81.33
CA ILE A 254 -20.33 69.29 82.35
C ILE A 254 -20.32 70.64 81.62
N HIS A 255 -21.18 71.56 82.00
CA HIS A 255 -21.19 72.87 81.35
C HIS A 255 -19.87 73.56 81.72
N PRO A 256 -19.13 74.17 80.78
CA PRO A 256 -17.82 74.79 81.09
C PRO A 256 -17.91 75.82 82.23
N ILE A 257 -19.08 76.43 82.41
CA ILE A 257 -19.41 77.37 83.50
C ILE A 257 -19.37 76.71 84.89
N GLU A 258 -19.83 75.45 85.03
CA GLU A 258 -19.82 74.74 86.33
C GLU A 258 -18.39 74.40 86.78
N ILE A 259 -17.50 74.07 85.82
CA ILE A 259 -16.08 73.84 86.10
C ILE A 259 -15.41 75.13 86.58
N VAL A 260 -15.72 76.26 85.93
CA VAL A 260 -15.24 77.59 86.33
C VAL A 260 -15.76 77.97 87.73
N LEU A 261 -17.03 77.67 88.03
CA LEU A 261 -17.63 77.93 89.34
C LEU A 261 -16.98 77.11 90.46
N PHE A 262 -16.66 75.84 90.21
CA PHE A 262 -15.94 75.00 91.19
C PHE A 262 -14.52 75.51 91.47
N ILE A 263 -13.80 75.96 90.44
CA ILE A 263 -12.48 76.57 90.60
C ILE A 263 -12.58 77.84 91.46
N LEU A 264 -13.59 78.68 91.20
CA LEU A 264 -13.84 79.89 91.99
C LEU A 264 -14.13 79.58 93.45
N ILE A 265 -15.00 78.62 93.76
CA ILE A 265 -15.36 78.23 95.13
C ILE A 265 -14.14 77.73 95.92
N VAL A 266 -13.31 76.88 95.30
CA VAL A 266 -12.08 76.38 95.94
C VAL A 266 -11.06 77.51 96.13
N SER A 267 -10.93 78.43 95.16
CA SER A 267 -10.01 79.57 95.29
C SER A 267 -10.47 80.60 96.34
N PHE A 268 -11.77 80.83 96.48
CA PHE A 268 -12.34 81.79 97.43
C PHE A 268 -12.17 81.33 98.89
N SER A 269 -12.12 80.01 99.15
CA SER A 269 -11.85 79.48 100.49
C SER A 269 -10.43 79.78 101.00
N PHE A 270 -9.48 80.08 100.12
CA PHE A 270 -8.14 80.52 100.49
C PHE A 270 -8.09 81.97 100.99
N ILE A 271 -9.06 82.80 100.61
CA ILE A 271 -9.09 84.24 100.90
C ILE A 271 -9.79 84.52 102.25
N ILE A 272 -10.87 83.82 102.56
CA ILE A 272 -11.71 84.10 103.75
C ILE A 272 -11.16 83.46 105.04
N LEU A 273 -10.47 82.32 104.94
CA LEU A 273 -10.03 81.55 106.10
C LEU A 273 -8.53 81.73 106.37
N HIS A 274 -8.18 82.03 107.61
CA HIS A 274 -6.78 82.15 108.04
C HIS A 274 -6.12 80.76 108.20
N ARG A 275 -4.81 80.69 107.99
CA ARG A 275 -4.05 79.44 108.11
C ARG A 275 -4.09 78.90 109.56
N PRO A 276 -4.09 77.56 109.76
CA PRO A 276 -3.89 76.50 108.75
C PRO A 276 -5.19 75.91 108.17
N TRP A 277 -6.37 76.35 108.64
CA TRP A 277 -7.65 75.70 108.34
C TRP A 277 -8.11 75.87 106.89
N ASN A 278 -7.63 76.88 106.18
CA ASN A 278 -8.00 77.12 104.77
C ASN A 278 -7.61 75.96 103.84
N TYR A 279 -6.44 75.34 104.03
CA TYR A 279 -6.01 74.19 103.23
C TYR A 279 -6.91 72.98 103.49
N LEU A 280 -7.26 72.76 104.75
CA LEU A 280 -8.09 71.62 105.15
C LEU A 280 -9.49 71.75 104.54
N VAL A 281 -10.07 72.95 104.58
CA VAL A 281 -11.38 73.23 103.95
C VAL A 281 -11.31 73.19 102.42
N ALA A 282 -10.25 73.72 101.81
CA ALA A 282 -10.09 73.69 100.34
C ALA A 282 -9.95 72.27 99.80
N ILE A 283 -9.20 71.38 100.49
CA ILE A 283 -9.04 69.98 100.10
C ILE A 283 -10.37 69.24 100.21
N VAL A 284 -11.15 69.48 101.26
CA VAL A 284 -12.49 68.89 101.42
C VAL A 284 -13.42 69.36 100.30
N LEU A 285 -13.44 70.66 99.98
CA LEU A 285 -14.25 71.21 98.88
C LEU A 285 -13.82 70.63 97.53
N PHE A 286 -12.52 70.53 97.26
CA PHE A 286 -12.00 69.94 96.03
C PHE A 286 -12.39 68.45 95.90
N LEU A 287 -12.27 67.68 96.98
CA LEU A 287 -12.70 66.28 97.01
C LEU A 287 -14.21 66.15 96.79
N CYS A 288 -15.02 67.01 97.41
CA CYS A 288 -16.46 67.01 97.19
C CYS A 288 -16.82 67.37 95.73
N CYS A 289 -16.15 68.36 95.13
CA CYS A 289 -16.35 68.71 93.72
C CYS A 289 -15.89 67.58 92.79
N GLY A 290 -14.76 66.94 93.10
CA GLY A 290 -14.24 65.79 92.37
C GLY A 290 -15.19 64.59 92.43
N ILE A 291 -15.75 64.29 93.61
CA ILE A 291 -16.76 63.24 93.78
C ILE A 291 -18.03 63.59 93.00
N TYR A 292 -18.46 64.86 93.00
CA TYR A 292 -19.62 65.30 92.23
C TYR A 292 -19.43 65.08 90.72
N VAL A 293 -18.29 65.52 90.17
CA VAL A 293 -17.95 65.33 88.75
C VAL A 293 -17.84 63.84 88.41
N TRP A 294 -17.17 63.05 89.26
CA TRP A 294 -17.01 61.61 89.07
C TRP A 294 -18.35 60.87 89.09
N ASN A 295 -19.23 61.19 90.04
CA ASN A 295 -20.57 60.60 90.08
C ASN A 295 -21.37 60.97 88.83
N ARG A 296 -21.31 62.24 88.39
CA ARG A 296 -22.04 62.69 87.20
C ARG A 296 -21.54 62.04 85.90
N LEU A 297 -20.23 61.80 85.80
CA LEU A 297 -19.63 61.06 84.68
C LEU A 297 -19.99 59.56 84.72
N LYS A 298 -20.05 58.96 85.91
CA LYS A 298 -20.34 57.53 86.08
C LYS A 298 -21.82 57.20 85.84
N VAL A 299 -22.74 58.11 86.12
CA VAL A 299 -24.18 57.97 85.79
C VAL A 299 -24.40 57.83 84.28
N GLY A 300 -23.51 58.36 83.43
CA GLY A 300 -23.56 58.18 81.97
C GLY A 300 -23.12 56.80 81.44
N LYS A 301 -22.54 55.92 82.26
CA LYS A 301 -22.22 54.52 81.87
C LYS A 301 -23.29 53.51 82.27
N LYS A 302 -24.33 53.92 82.99
CA LYS A 302 -25.50 53.12 83.37
C LYS A 302 -26.82 53.79 82.91
N GLN A 303 -26.85 54.26 81.67
CA GLN A 303 -28.13 54.33 80.96
C GLN A 303 -28.30 52.98 80.26
N GLU A 304 -29.33 52.23 80.67
CA GLU A 304 -29.85 51.15 79.83
C GLU A 304 -30.12 51.73 78.44
N LYS A 305 -29.72 50.97 77.40
CA LYS A 305 -30.04 51.28 76.01
C LYS A 305 -31.52 51.67 75.94
N THR A 306 -31.81 52.89 75.50
CA THR A 306 -33.18 53.42 75.42
C THR A 306 -34.03 52.52 74.51
N GLU A 307 -35.35 52.38 74.75
CA GLU A 307 -36.27 51.62 73.86
C GLU A 307 -36.03 51.84 72.34
N PRO A 308 -35.74 53.06 71.84
CA PRO A 308 -35.40 53.26 70.43
C PRO A 308 -34.07 52.61 69.98
N GLU A 309 -33.07 52.43 70.85
CA GLU A 309 -31.84 51.71 70.51
C GLU A 309 -32.05 50.20 70.41
N LYS A 310 -32.88 49.61 71.30
CA LYS A 310 -33.27 48.20 71.20
C LYS A 310 -34.15 47.96 69.97
N LEU A 311 -35.07 48.87 69.65
CA LEU A 311 -35.88 48.80 68.43
C LEU A 311 -35.02 48.97 67.18
N LEU A 312 -34.03 49.88 67.16
CA LEU A 312 -33.11 49.99 66.02
C LEU A 312 -32.28 48.72 65.84
N GLU A 313 -31.75 48.13 66.92
CA GLU A 313 -31.01 46.85 66.88
C GLU A 313 -31.91 45.70 66.42
N GLU A 314 -33.14 45.62 66.95
CA GLU A 314 -34.14 44.58 66.67
C GLU A 314 -34.73 44.66 65.26
N ILE A 315 -34.87 45.87 64.70
CA ILE A 315 -35.22 46.10 63.29
C ILE A 315 -34.06 45.68 62.37
N THR A 316 -32.81 45.95 62.73
CA THR A 316 -31.65 45.46 61.94
C THR A 316 -31.42 43.95 62.02
N SER A 317 -31.80 43.29 63.12
CA SER A 317 -31.67 41.83 63.23
C SER A 317 -32.77 41.05 62.49
N LYS A 318 -33.89 41.69 62.13
CA LYS A 318 -35.04 41.03 61.49
C LYS A 318 -34.94 40.90 59.96
N GLU A 319 -33.96 41.52 59.32
CA GLU A 319 -33.61 41.22 57.92
C GLU A 319 -32.44 40.23 57.89
N GLU A 320 -32.71 38.94 58.06
CA GLU A 320 -31.76 37.87 57.71
C GLU A 320 -31.60 37.84 56.18
N LYS A 321 -30.86 38.81 55.66
CA LYS A 321 -30.23 38.77 54.34
C LYS A 321 -29.00 37.88 54.45
N GLU A 322 -28.73 37.02 53.46
CA GLU A 322 -27.52 36.18 53.45
C GLU A 322 -26.27 37.03 53.81
N PRO A 323 -25.41 36.59 54.73
CA PRO A 323 -24.25 37.35 55.13
C PRO A 323 -23.35 37.63 53.92
N LEU A 324 -22.86 38.87 53.80
CA LEU A 324 -22.05 39.34 52.67
C LEU A 324 -20.85 38.41 52.40
N ASP A 325 -20.29 37.82 53.45
CA ASP A 325 -19.17 36.87 53.37
C ASP A 325 -19.54 35.57 52.63
N GLN A 326 -20.79 35.09 52.74
CA GLN A 326 -21.26 33.92 51.99
C GLN A 326 -21.36 34.21 50.49
N LEU A 327 -21.82 35.41 50.10
CA LEU A 327 -21.84 35.83 48.70
C LEU A 327 -20.43 35.97 48.12
N VAL A 328 -19.51 36.56 48.88
CA VAL A 328 -18.10 36.69 48.46
C VAL A 328 -17.45 35.32 48.27
N TRP A 329 -17.70 34.38 49.20
CA TRP A 329 -17.23 33.00 49.07
C TRP A 329 -17.82 32.30 47.83
N LYS A 330 -19.13 32.45 47.60
CA LYS A 330 -19.82 31.86 46.43
C LYS A 330 -19.25 32.39 45.12
N ARG A 331 -18.94 33.70 45.05
CA ARG A 331 -18.24 34.30 43.91
C ARG A 331 -16.84 33.72 43.71
N GLU A 332 -16.04 33.60 44.76
CA GLU A 332 -14.69 33.01 44.64
C GLU A 332 -14.73 31.55 44.18
N HIS A 333 -15.75 30.80 44.61
CA HIS A 333 -15.98 29.44 44.13
C HIS A 333 -16.31 29.41 42.63
N LEU A 334 -17.30 30.20 42.19
CA LEU A 334 -17.70 30.31 40.77
C LEU A 334 -16.51 30.71 39.89
N ARG A 335 -15.70 31.65 40.36
CA ARG A 335 -14.49 32.11 39.66
C ARG A 335 -13.39 31.05 39.59
N GLY A 336 -13.33 30.16 40.59
CA GLY A 336 -12.47 28.98 40.56
C GLY A 336 -12.93 27.99 39.50
N GLU A 337 -14.23 27.68 39.47
CA GLU A 337 -14.85 26.79 38.48
C GLU A 337 -14.72 27.35 37.05
N GLU A 338 -14.95 28.65 36.85
CA GLU A 338 -14.78 29.32 35.55
C GLU A 338 -13.34 29.15 35.06
N LYS A 339 -12.33 29.39 35.90
CA LYS A 339 -10.93 29.20 35.54
C LYS A 339 -10.59 27.76 35.17
N GLU A 340 -11.11 26.78 35.91
CA GLU A 340 -10.92 25.36 35.57
C GLU A 340 -11.53 25.04 34.20
N LYS A 341 -12.73 25.55 33.92
CA LYS A 341 -13.40 25.38 32.62
C LYS A 341 -12.66 26.10 31.50
N GLN A 342 -12.10 27.29 31.76
CA GLN A 342 -11.28 28.04 30.81
C GLN A 342 -10.04 27.23 30.40
N ILE A 343 -9.33 26.63 31.37
CA ILE A 343 -8.19 25.75 31.11
C ILE A 343 -8.62 24.53 30.29
N GLN A 344 -9.78 23.93 30.60
CA GLN A 344 -10.32 22.82 29.80
C GLN A 344 -10.61 23.24 28.35
N TYR A 345 -11.17 24.43 28.15
CA TYR A 345 -11.44 24.97 26.83
C TYR A 345 -10.16 25.24 26.02
N GLU A 346 -9.15 25.84 26.64
CA GLU A 346 -7.82 26.06 26.03
C GLU A 346 -7.17 24.75 25.61
N ASN A 347 -7.19 23.72 26.48
CA ASN A 347 -6.67 22.39 26.14
C ASN A 347 -7.43 21.76 24.95
N LEU A 348 -8.74 21.96 24.86
CA LEU A 348 -9.55 21.46 23.74
C LEU A 348 -9.23 22.21 22.43
N GLN A 349 -8.96 23.52 22.50
CA GLN A 349 -8.53 24.30 21.35
C GLN A 349 -7.16 23.84 20.84
N GLU A 350 -6.20 23.60 21.75
CA GLU A 350 -4.88 23.07 21.39
C GLU A 350 -4.99 21.71 20.69
N GLN A 351 -5.83 20.80 21.21
CA GLN A 351 -6.09 19.51 20.55
C GLN A 351 -6.74 19.65 19.17
N LEU A 352 -7.57 20.66 18.96
CA LEU A 352 -8.16 20.95 17.64
C LEU A 352 -7.09 21.45 16.66
N GLU A 353 -6.17 22.32 17.10
CA GLU A 353 -5.04 22.80 16.28
C GLU A 353 -4.07 21.66 15.92
N GLU A 354 -3.72 20.77 16.86
CA GLU A 354 -2.90 19.59 16.57
C GLU A 354 -3.55 18.69 15.51
N LEU A 355 -4.89 18.60 15.54
CA LEU A 355 -5.65 17.88 14.53
C LEU A 355 -5.74 18.61 13.19
N GLU A 356 -5.25 19.83 13.02
CA GLU A 356 -5.12 20.51 11.73
C GLU A 356 -3.77 20.24 11.06
N GLU A 357 -2.75 19.81 11.80
CA GLU A 357 -1.48 19.42 11.22
C GLU A 357 -1.58 18.14 10.36
N VAL A 358 -0.85 18.10 9.24
CA VAL A 358 -0.73 16.89 8.43
C VAL A 358 0.15 15.90 9.19
N GLY A 359 -0.49 14.99 9.91
CA GLY A 359 0.18 13.96 10.70
C GLY A 359 1.14 13.08 9.87
N LYS A 360 2.15 12.54 10.55
CA LYS A 360 3.20 11.69 9.96
C LYS A 360 2.62 10.54 9.12
N GLU A 361 1.55 9.91 9.60
CA GLU A 361 0.87 8.80 8.90
C GLU A 361 0.29 9.21 7.53
N SER A 362 -0.28 10.42 7.40
CA SER A 362 -0.78 10.88 6.10
C SER A 362 0.36 11.11 5.12
N ARG A 363 1.47 11.70 5.59
CA ARG A 363 2.67 11.93 4.76
C ARG A 363 3.28 10.60 4.28
N GLU A 364 3.32 9.61 5.17
CA GLU A 364 3.80 8.25 4.84
C GLU A 364 2.93 7.61 3.74
N LEU A 365 1.61 7.70 3.85
CA LEU A 365 0.69 7.19 2.83
C LEU A 365 0.81 7.94 1.50
N ASP A 366 1.04 9.26 1.53
CA ASP A 366 1.32 10.04 0.32
C ASP A 366 2.61 9.59 -0.36
N HIS A 367 3.68 9.41 0.41
CA HIS A 367 4.94 8.92 -0.11
C HIS A 367 4.81 7.49 -0.70
N GLN A 368 4.08 6.60 -0.02
CA GLN A 368 3.79 5.26 -0.56
C GLN A 368 2.97 5.32 -1.85
N LYS A 369 1.99 6.22 -1.93
CA LYS A 369 1.18 6.42 -3.14
C LYS A 369 2.05 6.88 -4.31
N GLU A 370 2.93 7.85 -4.08
CA GLU A 370 3.87 8.34 -5.09
C GLU A 370 4.82 7.26 -5.57
N ALA A 371 5.36 6.44 -4.65
CA ALA A 371 6.22 5.31 -4.98
C ALA A 371 5.50 4.28 -5.87
N VAL A 372 4.25 3.92 -5.55
CA VAL A 372 3.44 3.00 -6.37
C VAL A 372 3.14 3.59 -7.75
N LEU A 373 2.76 4.87 -7.82
CA LEU A 373 2.50 5.55 -9.10
C LEU A 373 3.77 5.67 -9.96
N LEU A 374 4.94 5.88 -9.33
CA LEU A 374 6.22 5.85 -10.02
C LEU A 374 6.50 4.47 -10.59
N ALA A 375 6.28 3.40 -9.82
CA ALA A 375 6.45 2.02 -10.29
C ALA A 375 5.55 1.71 -11.49
N VAL A 376 4.26 2.08 -11.43
CA VAL A 376 3.31 1.91 -12.55
C VAL A 376 3.79 2.64 -13.80
N ARG A 377 4.15 3.93 -13.68
CA ARG A 377 4.65 4.71 -14.83
C ARG A 377 5.93 4.13 -15.40
N LYS A 378 6.86 3.69 -14.54
CA LYS A 378 8.14 3.16 -14.99
C LYS A 378 7.99 1.82 -15.69
N LEU A 379 7.13 0.94 -15.17
CA LEU A 379 6.80 -0.33 -15.82
C LEU A 379 6.14 -0.11 -17.18
N ASP A 380 5.15 0.79 -17.29
CA ASP A 380 4.52 1.14 -18.57
C ASP A 380 5.54 1.67 -19.59
N GLN A 381 6.42 2.58 -19.15
CA GLN A 381 7.47 3.14 -20.00
C GLN A 381 8.44 2.06 -20.49
N VAL A 382 8.96 1.22 -19.59
CA VAL A 382 9.94 0.18 -19.94
C VAL A 382 9.31 -0.90 -20.80
N SER A 383 8.08 -1.31 -20.51
CA SER A 383 7.32 -2.28 -21.30
C SER A 383 7.14 -1.79 -22.73
N LYS A 384 6.68 -0.55 -22.93
CA LYS A 384 6.54 0.04 -24.29
C LYS A 384 7.88 0.12 -25.02
N GLN A 385 8.93 0.61 -24.35
CA GLN A 385 10.25 0.71 -24.98
C GLN A 385 10.85 -0.64 -25.36
N GLN A 386 10.58 -1.71 -24.61
CA GLN A 386 11.01 -3.06 -24.95
C GLN A 386 10.16 -3.63 -26.09
N GLN A 387 8.85 -3.43 -26.05
CA GLN A 387 7.93 -3.83 -27.10
C GLN A 387 8.29 -3.20 -28.44
N ASP A 388 8.49 -1.88 -28.51
CA ASP A 388 8.83 -1.19 -29.77
C ASP A 388 10.14 -1.73 -30.39
N LYS A 389 11.16 -1.95 -29.55
CA LYS A 389 12.45 -2.49 -30.01
C LYS A 389 12.34 -3.93 -30.51
N LEU A 390 11.55 -4.75 -29.82
CA LEU A 390 11.34 -6.15 -30.18
C LEU A 390 10.46 -6.26 -31.43
N GLU A 391 9.46 -5.38 -31.57
CA GLU A 391 8.64 -5.23 -32.79
C GLU A 391 9.52 -4.95 -34.01
N ASP A 392 10.35 -3.92 -33.95
CA ASP A 392 11.25 -3.54 -35.06
C ASP A 392 12.24 -4.66 -35.41
N ALA A 393 12.84 -5.30 -34.40
CA ALA A 393 13.80 -6.39 -34.60
C ALA A 393 13.12 -7.64 -35.19
N LEU A 394 11.94 -8.00 -34.69
CA LEU A 394 11.16 -9.15 -35.14
C LEU A 394 10.66 -8.93 -36.56
N ASP A 395 10.11 -7.75 -36.87
CA ASP A 395 9.65 -7.40 -38.21
C ASP A 395 10.77 -7.51 -39.25
N GLY A 396 11.96 -6.99 -38.92
CA GLY A 396 13.14 -7.08 -39.77
C GLY A 396 13.53 -8.54 -40.04
N ARG A 397 13.67 -9.34 -38.97
CA ARG A 397 14.12 -10.72 -39.09
C ARG A 397 13.09 -11.63 -39.74
N VAL A 398 11.81 -11.49 -39.41
CA VAL A 398 10.73 -12.24 -40.06
C VAL A 398 10.67 -11.94 -41.55
N SER A 399 10.78 -10.66 -41.93
CA SER A 399 10.77 -10.25 -43.33
C SER A 399 11.95 -10.84 -44.10
N GLU A 400 13.14 -10.89 -43.51
CA GLU A 400 14.32 -11.54 -44.09
C GLU A 400 14.09 -13.04 -44.32
N ILE A 401 13.68 -13.76 -43.27
CA ILE A 401 13.43 -15.22 -43.36
C ILE A 401 12.35 -15.51 -44.40
N MET A 402 11.23 -14.78 -44.35
CA MET A 402 10.13 -14.89 -45.31
C MET A 402 10.59 -14.69 -46.75
N THR A 403 11.40 -13.65 -47.00
CA THR A 403 11.92 -13.36 -48.34
C THR A 403 12.74 -14.54 -48.85
N ARG A 404 13.59 -15.15 -48.01
CA ARG A 404 14.43 -16.30 -48.41
C ARG A 404 13.61 -17.57 -48.66
N ILE A 405 12.75 -17.96 -47.73
CA ILE A 405 11.98 -19.23 -47.84
C ILE A 405 10.87 -19.18 -48.91
N THR A 406 10.41 -17.98 -49.27
CA THR A 406 9.39 -17.79 -50.31
C THR A 406 9.97 -17.44 -51.68
N GLY A 407 11.29 -17.36 -51.82
CA GLY A 407 11.95 -17.03 -53.09
C GLY A 407 11.69 -15.59 -53.53
N GLY A 408 11.56 -14.66 -52.58
CA GLY A 408 11.37 -13.23 -52.83
C GLY A 408 9.92 -12.80 -53.11
N LYS A 409 8.95 -13.71 -53.06
CA LYS A 409 7.54 -13.38 -53.35
C LYS A 409 6.93 -12.40 -52.34
N TYR A 410 7.29 -12.56 -51.06
CA TYR A 410 6.85 -11.68 -49.98
C TYR A 410 8.06 -11.06 -49.32
N THR A 411 8.11 -9.73 -49.27
CA THR A 411 9.30 -8.98 -48.87
C THR A 411 9.19 -8.42 -47.46
N ARG A 412 7.96 -8.18 -46.98
CA ARG A 412 7.74 -7.58 -45.65
C ARG A 412 6.44 -8.06 -45.02
N LEU A 413 6.49 -8.33 -43.72
CA LEU A 413 5.33 -8.47 -42.86
C LEU A 413 5.02 -7.10 -42.25
N LEU A 414 3.75 -6.69 -42.30
CA LEU A 414 3.26 -5.47 -41.66
C LEU A 414 2.23 -5.83 -40.59
N VAL A 415 2.45 -5.28 -39.40
CA VAL A 415 1.53 -5.34 -38.25
C VAL A 415 1.13 -3.89 -37.94
N GLU A 416 -0.09 -3.48 -38.29
CA GLU A 416 -0.48 -2.05 -38.22
C GLU A 416 -1.17 -1.67 -36.90
N GLU A 417 -1.98 -2.57 -36.36
CA GLU A 417 -2.70 -2.42 -35.09
C GLU A 417 -2.78 -3.82 -34.47
N PRO A 418 -2.97 -3.95 -33.14
CA PRO A 418 -3.17 -5.27 -32.58
C PRO A 418 -4.34 -5.83 -33.36
N LEU A 419 -4.11 -6.96 -34.05
CA LEU A 419 -5.10 -7.75 -34.77
C LEU A 419 -5.20 -7.60 -36.31
N LYS A 420 -4.35 -6.82 -37.03
CA LYS A 420 -4.32 -6.86 -38.52
C LYS A 420 -2.91 -7.01 -39.11
N MET A 421 -2.66 -8.19 -39.67
CA MET A 421 -1.43 -8.52 -40.38
C MET A 421 -1.63 -8.58 -41.89
N SER A 422 -0.62 -8.11 -42.60
CA SER A 422 -0.58 -8.15 -44.05
C SER A 422 0.84 -8.34 -44.56
N LEU A 423 0.95 -8.92 -45.74
CA LEU A 423 2.21 -9.06 -46.46
C LEU A 423 2.31 -8.04 -47.58
N ILE A 424 3.51 -7.51 -47.77
CA ILE A 424 3.89 -6.80 -48.98
C ILE A 424 4.50 -7.79 -49.96
N LEU A 425 3.96 -7.83 -51.17
CA LEU A 425 4.52 -8.59 -52.29
C LEU A 425 5.71 -7.87 -52.90
N SER A 426 6.53 -8.58 -53.66
CA SER A 426 7.65 -7.99 -54.43
C SER A 426 7.23 -6.86 -55.37
N ASP A 427 5.98 -6.83 -55.82
CA ASP A 427 5.41 -5.78 -56.67
C ASP A 427 4.79 -4.60 -55.89
N GLY A 428 4.93 -4.58 -54.56
CA GLY A 428 4.44 -3.52 -53.69
C GLY A 428 2.97 -3.65 -53.28
N ARG A 429 2.23 -4.67 -53.76
CA ARG A 429 0.83 -4.88 -53.33
C ARG A 429 0.77 -5.40 -51.89
N LYS A 430 -0.26 -4.96 -51.17
CA LYS A 430 -0.57 -5.41 -49.80
C LYS A 430 -1.66 -6.48 -49.82
N VAL A 431 -1.41 -7.61 -49.16
CA VAL A 431 -2.35 -8.74 -49.07
C VAL A 431 -2.54 -9.16 -47.61
N GLY A 432 -3.78 -9.17 -47.13
CA GLY A 432 -4.10 -9.66 -45.78
C GLY A 432 -4.02 -11.19 -45.68
N LEU A 433 -3.74 -11.70 -44.46
CA LEU A 433 -3.60 -13.13 -44.18
C LEU A 433 -4.79 -13.98 -44.67
N GLU A 434 -6.01 -13.47 -44.53
CA GLU A 434 -7.26 -14.15 -44.92
C GLU A 434 -7.31 -14.56 -46.40
N ARG A 435 -6.51 -13.92 -47.26
CA ARG A 435 -6.46 -14.18 -48.70
C ARG A 435 -5.31 -15.11 -49.10
N LEU A 436 -4.49 -15.55 -48.15
CA LEU A 436 -3.32 -16.38 -48.41
C LEU A 436 -3.67 -17.86 -48.37
N SER A 437 -2.92 -18.66 -49.14
CA SER A 437 -3.03 -20.11 -49.05
C SER A 437 -2.49 -20.62 -47.71
N ARG A 438 -3.00 -21.76 -47.25
CA ARG A 438 -2.54 -22.43 -46.02
C ARG A 438 -1.02 -22.57 -45.94
N GLY A 439 -0.38 -23.09 -46.99
CA GLY A 439 1.07 -23.25 -47.01
C GLY A 439 1.84 -21.92 -46.91
N THR A 440 1.25 -20.81 -47.35
CA THR A 440 1.87 -19.48 -47.15
C THR A 440 1.75 -19.03 -45.70
N VAL A 441 0.57 -19.23 -45.07
CA VAL A 441 0.39 -18.91 -43.64
C VAL A 441 1.32 -19.76 -42.76
N GLU A 442 1.52 -21.04 -43.09
CA GLU A 442 2.48 -21.90 -42.38
C GLU A 442 3.95 -21.46 -42.57
N GLN A 443 4.32 -20.87 -43.71
CA GLN A 443 5.64 -20.25 -43.90
C GLN A 443 5.82 -18.99 -43.06
N ILE A 444 4.80 -18.13 -42.95
CA ILE A 444 4.84 -16.96 -42.06
C ILE A 444 4.96 -17.43 -40.62
N TYR A 445 4.19 -18.44 -40.23
CA TYR A 445 4.25 -19.01 -38.90
C TYR A 445 5.65 -19.55 -38.57
N PHE A 446 6.24 -20.32 -39.49
CA PHE A 446 7.60 -20.82 -39.36
C PHE A 446 8.62 -19.67 -39.22
N ALA A 447 8.57 -18.66 -40.10
CA ALA A 447 9.48 -17.52 -40.05
C ALA A 447 9.37 -16.73 -38.75
N LEU A 448 8.15 -16.52 -38.26
CA LEU A 448 7.90 -15.85 -36.98
C LEU A 448 8.47 -16.63 -35.80
N ARG A 449 8.29 -17.95 -35.76
CA ARG A 449 8.87 -18.81 -34.72
C ARG A 449 10.40 -18.81 -34.74
N MET A 450 10.99 -18.87 -35.93
CA MET A 450 12.43 -18.80 -36.12
C MET A 450 13.01 -17.47 -35.66
N ALA A 451 12.38 -16.35 -36.05
CA ALA A 451 12.83 -15.02 -35.65
C ALA A 451 12.66 -14.80 -34.13
N ALA A 452 11.52 -15.24 -33.56
CA ALA A 452 11.31 -15.17 -32.12
C ALA A 452 12.37 -15.96 -31.36
N GLY A 453 12.63 -17.22 -31.74
CA GLY A 453 13.64 -18.05 -31.08
C GLY A 453 15.05 -17.44 -31.09
N GLU A 454 15.42 -16.73 -32.16
CA GLU A 454 16.72 -16.04 -32.25
C GLU A 454 16.80 -14.74 -31.44
N LEU A 455 15.70 -13.99 -31.33
CA LEU A 455 15.72 -12.67 -30.68
C LEU A 455 15.54 -12.75 -29.17
N LEU A 456 14.97 -13.83 -28.67
CA LEU A 456 14.62 -13.98 -27.26
C LEU A 456 15.74 -14.54 -26.40
N TYR A 457 16.66 -15.28 -27.02
CA TYR A 457 17.73 -15.96 -26.30
C TYR A 457 19.08 -15.66 -26.95
N GLU A 458 20.06 -15.34 -26.11
CA GLU A 458 21.43 -15.11 -26.55
C GLU A 458 22.11 -16.40 -27.04
N GLU A 459 21.72 -17.54 -26.48
CA GLU A 459 22.21 -18.85 -26.92
C GLU A 459 21.28 -19.46 -27.98
N GLU A 460 21.87 -20.01 -29.03
CA GLU A 460 21.12 -20.68 -30.10
C GLU A 460 20.63 -22.07 -29.62
N TYR A 461 19.34 -22.36 -29.79
CA TYR A 461 18.72 -23.64 -29.45
C TYR A 461 18.54 -24.53 -30.69
N PRO A 462 18.48 -25.87 -30.52
CA PRO A 462 18.18 -26.77 -31.63
C PRO A 462 16.76 -26.56 -32.13
N VAL A 463 16.54 -26.65 -33.44
CA VAL A 463 15.18 -26.58 -34.01
C VAL A 463 14.63 -27.98 -34.18
N ILE A 464 13.49 -28.27 -33.55
CA ILE A 464 12.86 -29.59 -33.60
C ILE A 464 11.55 -29.47 -34.38
N LEU A 465 11.44 -30.19 -35.50
CA LEU A 465 10.34 -30.11 -36.47
C LEU A 465 9.61 -31.45 -36.49
N ASP A 466 8.32 -31.47 -36.14
CA ASP A 466 7.48 -32.67 -36.15
C ASP A 466 6.37 -32.57 -37.20
N ASP A 467 6.58 -33.26 -38.34
CA ASP A 467 5.69 -33.25 -39.52
C ASP A 467 5.30 -31.81 -39.98
N THR A 468 6.22 -30.86 -39.84
CA THR A 468 5.96 -29.42 -40.03
C THR A 468 5.63 -29.03 -41.46
N PHE A 469 6.20 -29.71 -42.47
CA PHE A 469 6.17 -29.27 -43.87
C PHE A 469 5.08 -29.92 -44.74
N ALA A 470 4.04 -30.49 -44.11
CA ALA A 470 3.01 -31.25 -44.80
C ALA A 470 2.32 -30.51 -45.98
N TYR A 471 2.17 -29.18 -45.89
CA TYR A 471 1.52 -28.34 -46.92
C TYR A 471 2.50 -27.57 -47.81
N TYR A 472 3.79 -27.90 -47.75
CA TYR A 472 4.80 -27.26 -48.59
C TYR A 472 4.89 -28.02 -49.91
N ASP A 473 4.96 -27.26 -51.00
CA ASP A 473 5.43 -27.79 -52.28
C ASP A 473 6.95 -27.99 -52.25
N ASP A 474 7.48 -28.75 -53.21
CA ASP A 474 8.90 -29.15 -53.22
C ASP A 474 9.84 -27.94 -53.33
N GLU A 475 9.44 -26.87 -54.01
CA GLU A 475 10.25 -25.65 -54.09
C GLU A 475 10.33 -24.93 -52.75
N ARG A 476 9.20 -24.77 -52.04
CA ARG A 476 9.17 -24.17 -50.70
C ARG A 476 9.95 -25.01 -49.71
N LEU A 477 9.80 -26.33 -49.76
CA LEU A 477 10.53 -27.25 -48.89
C LEU A 477 12.04 -27.16 -49.15
N ALA A 478 12.47 -27.17 -50.41
CA ALA A 478 13.87 -27.00 -50.78
C ALA A 478 14.48 -25.69 -50.25
N ARG A 479 13.79 -24.55 -50.43
CA ARG A 479 14.26 -23.25 -49.91
C ARG A 479 14.32 -23.23 -48.40
N THR A 480 13.37 -23.88 -47.73
CA THR A 480 13.30 -23.91 -46.26
C THR A 480 14.39 -24.80 -45.66
N LEU A 481 14.64 -25.98 -46.24
CA LEU A 481 15.73 -26.88 -45.82
C LEU A 481 17.11 -26.26 -46.06
N ALA A 482 17.31 -25.58 -47.19
CA ALA A 482 18.53 -24.82 -47.46
C ALA A 482 18.73 -23.70 -46.41
N TRP A 483 17.68 -22.94 -46.11
CA TRP A 483 17.75 -21.89 -45.09
C TRP A 483 18.06 -22.47 -43.70
N LEU A 484 17.42 -23.58 -43.31
CA LEU A 484 17.67 -24.27 -42.03
C LEU A 484 19.12 -24.73 -41.92
N TRP A 485 19.66 -25.35 -42.96
CA TRP A 485 21.06 -25.79 -43.01
C TRP A 485 22.04 -24.61 -42.83
N GLU A 486 21.76 -23.48 -43.46
CA GLU A 486 22.65 -22.31 -43.40
C GLU A 486 22.55 -21.51 -42.10
N GLN A 487 21.39 -21.53 -41.42
CA GLN A 487 21.08 -20.60 -40.33
C GLN A 487 20.94 -21.27 -38.96
N ARG A 488 20.98 -22.61 -38.90
CA ARG A 488 20.82 -23.35 -37.66
C ARG A 488 21.94 -24.35 -37.43
N LYS A 489 22.50 -24.33 -36.22
CA LYS A 489 23.53 -25.30 -35.79
C LYS A 489 23.02 -26.73 -35.70
N GLN A 490 21.78 -26.92 -35.21
CA GLN A 490 21.20 -28.25 -35.04
C GLN A 490 19.72 -28.21 -35.38
N VAL A 491 19.30 -29.12 -36.28
CA VAL A 491 17.93 -29.25 -36.74
C VAL A 491 17.54 -30.72 -36.67
N VAL A 492 16.47 -31.04 -35.95
CA VAL A 492 15.93 -32.40 -35.82
C VAL A 492 14.58 -32.43 -36.52
N ILE A 493 14.46 -33.23 -37.57
CA ILE A 493 13.24 -33.34 -38.39
C ILE A 493 12.65 -34.73 -38.21
N PHE A 494 11.45 -34.81 -37.65
CA PHE A 494 10.62 -36.00 -37.65
C PHE A 494 9.70 -35.93 -38.86
N THR A 495 9.77 -36.96 -39.72
CA THR A 495 8.90 -37.04 -40.91
C THR A 495 8.49 -38.49 -41.21
N CYS A 496 7.27 -38.67 -41.73
CA CYS A 496 6.84 -39.93 -42.32
C CYS A 496 7.09 -40.02 -43.84
N GLN A 497 7.67 -38.98 -44.44
CA GLN A 497 7.77 -38.84 -45.89
C GLN A 497 9.23 -38.89 -46.35
N LYS A 498 9.43 -39.29 -47.60
CA LYS A 498 10.77 -39.37 -48.22
C LYS A 498 11.20 -38.06 -48.88
N ARG A 499 10.27 -37.12 -49.07
CA ARG A 499 10.51 -35.88 -49.83
C ARG A 499 11.62 -35.02 -49.22
N GLU A 500 11.69 -34.96 -47.89
CA GLU A 500 12.71 -34.20 -47.17
C GLU A 500 14.10 -34.78 -47.46
N GLU A 501 14.24 -36.11 -47.38
CA GLU A 501 15.47 -36.81 -47.72
C GLU A 501 15.88 -36.60 -49.19
N GLU A 502 14.94 -36.80 -50.11
CA GLU A 502 15.17 -36.64 -51.56
C GLU A 502 15.63 -35.22 -51.91
N ILE A 503 15.04 -34.20 -51.28
CA ILE A 503 15.41 -32.80 -51.48
C ILE A 503 16.78 -32.50 -50.86
N LEU A 504 17.08 -33.01 -49.65
CA LEU A 504 18.41 -32.85 -49.03
C LEU A 504 19.51 -33.44 -49.92
N GLN A 505 19.28 -34.63 -50.47
CA GLN A 505 20.18 -35.27 -51.44
C GLN A 505 20.34 -34.43 -52.70
N LYS A 506 19.23 -33.94 -53.28
CA LYS A 506 19.24 -33.11 -54.49
C LYS A 506 20.02 -31.79 -54.30
N LEU A 507 19.97 -31.22 -53.09
CA LEU A 507 20.68 -29.99 -52.74
C LEU A 507 22.11 -30.22 -52.25
N ASN A 508 22.58 -31.48 -52.16
CA ASN A 508 23.86 -31.86 -51.55
C ASN A 508 24.05 -31.31 -50.12
N ILE A 509 22.96 -31.24 -49.36
CA ILE A 509 23.02 -30.84 -47.95
C ILE A 509 23.35 -32.08 -47.12
N PRO A 510 24.40 -32.07 -46.28
CA PRO A 510 24.74 -33.22 -45.44
C PRO A 510 23.68 -33.39 -44.35
N TYR A 511 23.29 -34.64 -44.11
CA TYR A 511 22.32 -35.00 -43.09
C TYR A 511 22.65 -36.36 -42.48
N LYS A 512 22.22 -36.60 -41.25
CA LYS A 512 22.19 -37.93 -40.63
C LYS A 512 20.76 -38.44 -40.60
N LYS A 513 20.54 -39.71 -40.93
CA LYS A 513 19.22 -40.34 -40.91
C LYS A 513 19.18 -41.46 -39.90
N GLU A 514 18.13 -41.44 -39.07
CA GLU A 514 17.73 -42.53 -38.18
C GLU A 514 16.38 -43.06 -38.66
N VAL A 515 16.27 -44.38 -38.79
CA VAL A 515 15.03 -45.06 -39.17
C VAL A 515 14.42 -45.70 -37.93
N LEU A 516 13.16 -45.36 -37.64
CA LEU A 516 12.43 -45.76 -36.43
C LEU A 516 11.55 -46.98 -36.63
#